data_AF-A0A7R8HDG2-F1
#
_entry.id   AF-A0A7R8HDG2-F1
#
_cell.length_a   1.000
_cell.length_b   1.000
_cell.length_c   1.000
_cell.angle_alpha   90.00
_cell.angle_beta   90.00
_cell.angle_gamma   90.00
#
_symmetry.space_group_name_H-M   'P 1'
#
loop_
_entity.id
_entity.type
_entity.pdbx_description
1 polymer ?
#
loop_
_entity_poly.entity_id
_entity_poly.type
_entity_poly.pdbx_seq_one_letter_code
_entity_poly.pdbx_strand_id
1 'polypeptide(L)'
;MMTIDIVKAKRKKSRRRRHESSSDTDSSTDLLLRLEKERMELKKRKRREKESMKARETPEEKRARRLLKKESKNRKMNLEMGWNDEVRYTNEDNPFGDSQLTENFRWDAKLKKEGLESLSEKDYSKLQRLKVEETRQELEKVKKARLERERENEKKDKLFLNFRNAQRKMINL
;
A
#
# COMPACT_ATOMS: atom_id res chain seq x y z
N MET A 1 -2.78 -29.87 -36.89
CA MET A 1 -1.89 -29.60 -35.74
C MET A 1 -0.57 -29.10 -36.29
N MET A 2 -0.32 -27.78 -36.26
CA MET A 2 0.99 -27.23 -36.64
C MET A 2 1.60 -26.58 -35.40
N THR A 3 2.68 -27.18 -34.92
CA THR A 3 3.51 -26.66 -33.83
C THR A 3 4.41 -25.55 -34.36
N ILE A 4 4.41 -24.40 -33.69
CA ILE A 4 5.31 -23.30 -34.00
C ILE A 4 6.66 -23.59 -33.31
N ASP A 5 7.67 -23.89 -34.13
CA ASP A 5 9.04 -24.08 -33.67
C ASP A 5 9.67 -22.74 -33.27
N ILE A 6 9.87 -22.55 -31.95
CA ILE A 6 10.61 -21.41 -31.42
C ILE A 6 12.11 -21.69 -31.62
N VAL A 7 12.67 -21.09 -32.66
CA VAL A 7 14.13 -21.06 -32.89
C VAL A 7 14.81 -20.31 -31.72
N LYS A 8 15.42 -21.07 -30.81
CA LYS A 8 16.27 -20.53 -29.74
C LYS A 8 17.50 -19.88 -30.34
N ALA A 9 17.49 -18.56 -30.46
CA ALA A 9 18.68 -17.77 -30.77
C ALA A 9 19.75 -17.98 -29.68
N LYS A 10 20.80 -18.73 -30.01
CA LYS A 10 21.99 -18.91 -29.15
C LYS A 10 22.71 -17.57 -29.01
N ARG A 11 22.48 -16.86 -27.90
CA ARG A 11 23.31 -15.72 -27.47
C ARG A 11 24.76 -16.18 -27.34
N LYS A 12 25.66 -15.66 -28.19
CA LYS A 12 27.11 -15.90 -28.10
C LYS A 12 27.61 -15.34 -26.77
N LYS A 13 28.01 -16.24 -25.86
CA LYS A 13 28.64 -15.90 -24.57
C LYS A 13 30.01 -15.30 -24.85
N SER A 14 30.16 -13.99 -24.68
CA SER A 14 31.47 -13.34 -24.77
C SER A 14 32.38 -13.90 -23.67
N ARG A 15 33.46 -14.57 -24.08
CA ARG A 15 34.54 -14.98 -23.18
C ARG A 15 35.27 -13.71 -22.76
N ARG A 16 34.95 -13.18 -21.58
CA ARG A 16 35.75 -12.13 -20.93
C ARG A 16 37.17 -12.69 -20.75
N ARG A 17 38.15 -12.08 -21.42
CA ARG A 17 39.58 -12.30 -21.17
C ARG A 17 39.85 -11.94 -19.71
N ARG A 18 40.32 -12.91 -18.93
CA ARG A 18 40.89 -12.65 -17.60
C ARG A 18 42.26 -12.02 -17.86
N HIS A 19 42.38 -10.73 -17.58
CA HIS A 19 43.68 -10.12 -17.42
C HIS A 19 44.16 -10.47 -16.01
N GLU A 20 45.20 -11.29 -15.92
CA GLU A 20 45.98 -11.50 -14.71
C GLU A 20 46.88 -10.26 -14.56
N SER A 21 46.43 -9.28 -13.79
CA SER A 21 47.29 -8.21 -13.30
C SER A 21 47.94 -8.69 -12.01
N SER A 22 49.23 -9.00 -12.08
CA SER A 22 50.07 -9.29 -10.92
C SER A 22 50.36 -8.01 -10.14
N SER A 23 50.26 -8.12 -8.81
CA SER A 23 51.04 -7.34 -7.82
C SER A 23 50.71 -5.86 -7.62
N ASP A 24 49.66 -5.60 -6.85
CA ASP A 24 49.73 -4.75 -5.63
C ASP A 24 48.47 -4.99 -4.77
N THR A 25 48.39 -6.18 -4.19
CA THR A 25 47.16 -6.73 -3.58
C THR A 25 47.02 -6.48 -2.07
N ASP A 26 48.06 -5.98 -1.40
CA ASP A 26 48.06 -5.86 0.06
C ASP A 26 47.34 -4.57 0.53
N SER A 27 47.59 -3.44 -0.15
CA SER A 27 46.92 -2.15 0.17
C SER A 27 45.43 -2.14 -0.18
N SER A 28 45.03 -2.77 -1.29
CA SER A 28 43.64 -2.82 -1.74
C SER A 28 42.76 -3.67 -0.81
N THR A 29 43.32 -4.76 -0.26
CA THR A 29 42.59 -5.64 0.66
C THR A 29 42.45 -5.04 2.06
N ASP A 30 43.47 -4.34 2.56
CA ASP A 30 43.39 -3.59 3.82
C ASP A 30 42.37 -2.43 3.76
N LEU A 31 42.32 -1.71 2.64
CA LEU A 31 41.31 -0.67 2.42
C LEU A 31 39.87 -1.24 2.45
N LEU A 32 39.64 -2.41 1.83
CA LEU A 32 38.34 -3.08 1.87
C LEU A 32 37.95 -3.51 3.29
N LEU A 33 38.91 -4.03 4.07
CA LEU A 33 38.70 -4.41 5.48
C LEU A 33 38.35 -3.20 6.34
N ARG A 34 39.01 -2.06 6.12
CA ARG A 34 38.70 -0.80 6.81
C ARG A 34 37.32 -0.28 6.46
N LEU A 35 36.93 -0.28 5.19
CA LEU A 35 35.61 0.14 4.74
C LEU A 35 34.49 -0.77 5.27
N GLU A 36 34.73 -2.08 5.36
CA GLU A 36 33.78 -3.03 5.93
C GLU A 36 33.62 -2.80 7.45
N LYS A 37 34.72 -2.51 8.18
CA LYS A 37 34.69 -2.12 9.60
C LYS A 37 33.86 -0.85 9.80
N GLU A 38 34.12 0.21 9.03
CA GLU A 38 33.37 1.47 9.10
C GLU A 38 31.88 1.26 8.79
N ARG A 39 31.55 0.44 7.77
CA ARG A 39 30.17 0.09 7.42
C ARG A 39 29.46 -0.64 8.58
N MET A 40 30.17 -1.56 9.23
CA MET A 40 29.65 -2.33 10.36
C MET A 40 29.43 -1.46 11.59
N GLU A 41 30.35 -0.53 11.88
CA GLU A 41 30.20 0.46 12.95
C GLU A 41 29.02 1.39 12.71
N LEU A 42 28.87 1.91 11.50
CA LEU A 42 27.75 2.77 11.12
C LEU A 42 26.41 2.02 11.27
N LYS A 43 26.36 0.75 10.87
CA LYS A 43 25.17 -0.11 11.05
C LYS A 43 24.85 -0.32 12.53
N LYS A 44 25.87 -0.57 13.38
CA LYS A 44 25.70 -0.68 14.83
C LYS A 44 25.21 0.62 15.46
N ARG A 45 25.74 1.77 15.04
CA ARG A 45 25.32 3.10 15.52
C ARG A 45 23.86 3.38 15.16
N LYS A 46 23.48 3.21 13.89
CA LYS A 46 22.09 3.36 13.43
C LYS A 46 21.11 2.40 14.12
N ARG A 47 21.56 1.20 14.49
CA ARG A 47 20.75 0.24 15.24
C ARG A 47 20.50 0.73 16.67
N ARG A 48 21.56 1.16 17.37
CA ARG A 48 21.48 1.72 18.73
C ARG A 48 20.59 2.96 18.78
N GLU A 49 20.73 3.88 17.82
CA GLU A 49 19.85 5.06 17.69
C GLU A 49 18.38 4.66 17.50
N LYS A 50 18.10 3.67 16.64
CA LYS A 50 16.73 3.17 16.47
C LYS A 50 16.20 2.53 17.75
N GLU A 51 17.03 1.79 18.48
CA GLU A 51 16.61 1.15 19.73
C GLU A 51 16.33 2.18 20.83
N SER A 52 17.18 3.19 20.99
CA SER A 52 16.98 4.27 21.95
C SER A 52 15.73 5.11 21.63
N MET A 53 15.48 5.40 20.35
CA MET A 53 14.25 6.07 19.93
C MET A 53 13.01 5.24 20.28
N LYS A 54 13.01 3.94 19.95
CA LYS A 54 11.85 3.05 20.22
C LYS A 54 11.59 2.82 21.71
N ALA A 55 12.63 2.88 22.54
CA ALA A 55 12.51 2.73 23.98
C ALA A 55 11.85 3.96 24.64
N ARG A 56 11.98 5.13 24.01
CA ARG A 56 11.41 6.40 24.48
C ARG A 56 10.00 6.69 23.91
N GLU A 57 9.53 5.91 22.93
CA GLU A 57 8.21 6.07 22.31
C GLU A 57 7.05 5.75 23.27
N THR A 58 6.02 6.59 23.22
CA THR A 58 4.73 6.31 23.87
C THR A 58 3.96 5.19 23.15
N PRO A 59 2.98 4.52 23.79
CA PRO A 59 2.18 3.47 23.14
C PRO A 59 1.39 3.98 21.91
N GLU A 60 0.97 5.24 21.90
CA GLU A 60 0.27 5.86 20.76
C GLU A 60 1.23 6.07 19.57
N GLU A 61 2.43 6.59 19.81
CA GLU A 61 3.47 6.74 18.79
C GLU A 61 3.91 5.39 18.21
N LYS A 62 4.03 4.37 19.06
CA LYS A 62 4.32 2.99 18.64
C LYS A 62 3.26 2.45 17.68
N ARG A 63 1.98 2.80 17.90
CA ARG A 63 0.85 2.41 17.04
C ARG A 63 0.92 3.14 15.70
N ALA A 64 1.14 4.46 15.71
CA ALA A 64 1.31 5.27 14.50
C ALA A 64 2.47 4.74 13.62
N ARG A 65 3.63 4.43 14.23
CA ARG A 65 4.77 3.84 13.51
C ARG A 65 4.44 2.48 12.90
N ARG A 66 3.65 1.64 13.59
CA ARG A 66 3.21 0.33 13.06
C ARG A 66 2.27 0.49 11.87
N LEU A 67 1.34 1.44 11.93
CA LEU A 67 0.45 1.78 10.82
C LEU A 67 1.26 2.24 9.60
N LEU A 68 2.16 3.20 9.77
CA LEU A 68 3.01 3.70 8.68
C LEU A 68 3.89 2.59 8.07
N LYS A 69 4.45 1.70 8.90
CA LYS A 69 5.21 0.54 8.42
C LYS A 69 4.33 -0.46 7.65
N LYS A 70 3.08 -0.64 8.08
CA LYS A 70 2.11 -1.50 7.39
C LYS A 70 1.75 -0.90 6.03
N GLU A 71 1.46 0.39 5.98
CA GLU A 71 1.12 1.12 4.75
C GLU A 71 2.27 1.13 3.75
N SER A 72 3.50 1.46 4.18
CA SER A 72 4.67 1.43 3.31
C SER A 72 4.99 0.04 2.75
N LYS A 73 4.80 -1.02 3.55
CA LYS A 73 4.92 -2.40 3.06
C LYS A 73 3.84 -2.74 2.05
N ASN A 74 2.59 -2.35 2.33
CA ASN A 74 1.46 -2.57 1.44
C ASN A 74 1.67 -1.82 0.11
N ARG A 75 2.07 -0.54 0.16
CA ARG A 75 2.43 0.26 -1.02
C ARG A 75 3.54 -0.39 -1.83
N LYS A 76 4.61 -0.88 -1.19
CA LYS A 76 5.69 -1.58 -1.89
C LYS A 76 5.18 -2.83 -2.60
N MET A 77 4.37 -3.65 -1.91
CA MET A 77 3.76 -4.85 -2.47
C MET A 77 2.85 -4.53 -3.66
N ASN A 78 2.01 -3.51 -3.53
CA ASN A 78 1.12 -3.06 -4.60
C ASN A 78 1.94 -2.61 -5.82
N LEU A 79 2.98 -1.80 -5.63
CA LEU A 79 3.86 -1.36 -6.72
C LEU A 79 4.58 -2.54 -7.41
N GLU A 80 5.06 -3.52 -6.65
CA GLU A 80 5.75 -4.71 -7.19
C GLU A 80 4.82 -5.62 -7.99
N MET A 81 3.56 -5.73 -7.57
CA MET A 81 2.51 -6.44 -8.32
C MET A 81 1.99 -5.64 -9.53
N GLY A 82 2.51 -4.42 -9.77
CA GLY A 82 2.02 -3.52 -10.80
C GLY A 82 0.68 -2.85 -10.45
N TRP A 83 0.20 -2.99 -9.22
CA TRP A 83 -1.00 -2.32 -8.72
C TRP A 83 -0.64 -0.90 -8.27
N ASN A 84 -0.12 -0.09 -9.18
CA ASN A 84 -0.08 1.36 -8.99
C ASN A 84 -1.47 1.96 -9.28
N ASP A 85 -1.68 3.23 -8.93
CA ASP A 85 -2.95 3.94 -9.25
C ASP A 85 -3.22 4.09 -10.77
N GLU A 86 -2.24 3.69 -11.61
CA GLU A 86 -2.24 3.83 -13.07
C GLU A 86 -2.56 2.55 -13.85
N VAL A 87 -2.35 1.35 -13.29
CA VAL A 87 -2.77 0.08 -13.91
C VAL A 87 -4.26 -0.09 -13.69
N ARG A 88 -5.02 0.57 -14.55
CA ARG A 88 -6.43 0.35 -14.74
C ARG A 88 -6.56 -0.82 -15.70
N TYR A 89 -7.33 -1.82 -15.32
CA TYR A 89 -7.77 -2.84 -16.27
C TYR A 89 -8.49 -2.13 -17.42
N THR A 90 -7.95 -2.22 -18.63
CA THR A 90 -8.57 -1.63 -19.82
C THR A 90 -9.34 -2.71 -20.58
N ASN A 91 -10.29 -2.32 -21.43
CA ASN A 91 -11.05 -3.29 -22.24
C ASN A 91 -10.16 -4.09 -23.19
N GLU A 92 -8.97 -3.57 -23.53
CA GLU A 92 -7.98 -4.23 -24.38
C GLU A 92 -7.24 -5.36 -23.63
N ASP A 93 -7.19 -5.30 -22.30
CA ASP A 93 -6.57 -6.31 -21.43
C ASP A 93 -7.51 -7.49 -21.12
N ASN A 94 -8.71 -7.49 -21.71
CA ASN A 94 -9.72 -8.52 -21.48
C ASN A 94 -9.39 -9.82 -22.22
N PRO A 95 -9.01 -10.92 -21.53
CA PRO A 95 -8.66 -12.18 -22.18
C PRO A 95 -9.85 -12.86 -22.87
N PHE A 96 -11.09 -12.42 -22.58
CA PHE A 96 -12.30 -12.93 -23.20
C PHE A 96 -12.75 -12.12 -24.42
N GLY A 97 -12.02 -11.07 -24.80
CA GLY A 97 -12.30 -10.27 -25.99
C GLY A 97 -13.57 -9.41 -25.91
N ASP A 98 -14.11 -9.19 -24.71
CA ASP A 98 -15.22 -8.26 -24.51
C ASP A 98 -14.69 -6.82 -24.40
N SER A 99 -15.00 -6.03 -25.44
CA SER A 99 -14.58 -4.64 -25.61
C SER A 99 -15.42 -3.63 -24.84
N GLN A 100 -16.54 -4.05 -24.24
CA GLN A 100 -17.48 -3.19 -23.51
C GLN A 100 -17.43 -3.43 -21.99
N LEU A 101 -16.41 -4.12 -21.48
CA LEU A 101 -16.31 -4.49 -20.07
C LEU A 101 -16.39 -3.29 -19.09
N THR A 102 -15.84 -2.14 -19.47
CA THR A 102 -15.92 -0.91 -18.65
C THR A 102 -17.22 -0.11 -18.84
N GLU A 103 -18.06 -0.48 -19.80
CA GLU A 103 -19.33 0.22 -20.03
C GLU A 103 -20.36 -0.10 -18.94
N ASN A 104 -21.30 0.82 -18.75
CA ASN A 104 -22.35 0.65 -17.75
C ASN A 104 -23.29 -0.48 -18.16
N PHE A 105 -23.40 -1.52 -17.34
CA PHE A 105 -24.36 -2.59 -17.56
C PHE A 105 -25.80 -2.07 -17.58
N ARG A 106 -26.55 -2.43 -18.63
CA ARG A 106 -27.99 -2.16 -18.75
C ARG A 106 -28.79 -3.42 -18.50
N TRP A 107 -29.82 -3.25 -17.67
CA TRP A 107 -30.79 -4.30 -17.42
C TRP A 107 -32.10 -3.95 -18.11
N ASP A 108 -32.22 -4.26 -19.41
CA ASP A 108 -33.36 -3.84 -20.22
C ASP A 108 -34.70 -4.34 -19.68
N ALA A 109 -34.76 -5.58 -19.16
CA ALA A 109 -35.96 -6.11 -18.52
C ALA A 109 -36.39 -5.31 -17.27
N LYS A 110 -35.43 -4.80 -16.51
CA LYS A 110 -35.70 -3.94 -15.36
C LYS A 110 -36.13 -2.54 -15.79
N LEU A 111 -35.45 -1.95 -16.77
CA LEU A 111 -35.82 -0.66 -17.36
C LEU A 111 -37.24 -0.68 -17.92
N LYS A 112 -37.63 -1.77 -18.60
CA LYS A 112 -39.00 -2.03 -19.05
C LYS A 112 -39.99 -2.03 -17.89
N LYS A 113 -39.69 -2.75 -16.81
CA LYS A 113 -40.55 -2.83 -15.62
C LYS A 113 -40.70 -1.48 -14.91
N GLU A 114 -39.64 -0.67 -14.91
CA GLU A 114 -39.64 0.66 -14.29
C GLU A 114 -40.19 1.77 -15.23
N GLY A 115 -40.53 1.43 -16.49
CA GLY A 115 -41.02 2.41 -17.48
C GLY A 115 -39.94 3.36 -17.98
N LEU A 116 -38.66 3.03 -17.78
CA LEU A 116 -37.49 3.86 -18.09
C LEU A 116 -36.82 3.44 -19.42
N GLU A 117 -37.47 2.60 -20.23
CA GLU A 117 -36.92 2.08 -21.49
C GLU A 117 -36.63 3.18 -22.52
N SER A 118 -37.44 4.26 -22.54
CA SER A 118 -37.31 5.37 -23.49
C SER A 118 -36.16 6.34 -23.17
N LEU A 119 -35.50 6.19 -22.02
CA LEU A 119 -34.38 7.06 -21.64
C LEU A 119 -33.13 6.76 -22.46
N SER A 120 -32.52 7.83 -22.95
CA SER A 120 -31.22 7.79 -23.62
C SER A 120 -30.16 7.22 -22.69
N GLU A 121 -29.19 6.49 -23.27
CA GLU A 121 -28.00 5.98 -22.57
C GLU A 121 -27.33 7.04 -21.69
N LYS A 122 -27.22 8.25 -22.23
CA LYS A 122 -26.58 9.38 -21.56
C LYS A 122 -27.33 9.77 -20.29
N ASP A 123 -28.66 9.73 -20.32
CA ASP A 123 -29.46 10.15 -19.18
C ASP A 123 -29.54 9.05 -18.12
N TYR A 124 -29.61 7.78 -18.53
CA TYR A 124 -29.48 6.65 -17.61
C TYR A 124 -28.13 6.64 -16.88
N SER A 125 -27.03 6.86 -17.62
CA SER A 125 -25.70 6.98 -17.03
C SER A 125 -25.59 8.14 -16.03
N LYS A 126 -26.20 9.30 -16.32
CA LYS A 126 -26.28 10.42 -15.35
C LYS A 126 -27.03 10.03 -14.09
N LEU A 127 -28.20 9.39 -14.19
CA LEU A 127 -28.97 8.93 -13.04
C LEU A 127 -28.19 7.91 -12.20
N GLN A 128 -27.47 6.99 -12.85
CA GLN A 128 -26.61 6.04 -12.15
C GLN A 128 -25.47 6.75 -11.42
N ARG A 129 -24.82 7.75 -12.05
CA ARG A 129 -23.76 8.56 -11.40
C ARG A 129 -24.31 9.31 -10.19
N LEU A 130 -25.49 9.92 -10.29
CA LEU A 130 -26.15 10.59 -9.18
C LEU A 130 -26.42 9.62 -8.03
N LYS A 131 -26.97 8.44 -8.31
CA LYS A 131 -27.23 7.40 -7.31
C LYS A 131 -25.96 6.93 -6.59
N VAL A 132 -24.86 6.77 -7.33
CA VAL A 132 -23.55 6.43 -6.74
C VAL A 132 -23.04 7.56 -5.85
N GLU A 133 -23.18 8.81 -6.28
CA GLU A 133 -22.77 9.99 -5.51
C GLU A 133 -23.58 10.12 -4.21
N GLU A 134 -24.90 9.92 -4.26
CA GLU A 134 -25.77 9.90 -3.09
C GLU A 134 -25.35 8.81 -2.10
N THR A 135 -25.12 7.59 -2.60
CA THR A 135 -24.65 6.46 -1.78
C THR A 135 -23.29 6.77 -1.14
N ARG A 136 -22.39 7.41 -1.90
CA ARG A 136 -21.08 7.84 -1.39
C ARG A 136 -21.23 8.87 -0.27
N GLN A 137 -22.08 9.87 -0.44
CA GLN A 137 -22.35 10.89 0.59
C GLN A 137 -22.96 10.26 1.85
N GLU A 138 -23.87 9.30 1.70
CA GLU A 138 -24.45 8.57 2.81
C GLU A 138 -23.38 7.77 3.58
N LEU A 139 -22.52 7.04 2.87
CA LEU A 139 -21.40 6.33 3.48
C LEU A 139 -20.42 7.27 4.20
N GLU A 140 -20.18 8.46 3.67
CA GLU A 140 -19.36 9.48 4.34
C GLU A 140 -20.00 9.97 5.64
N LYS A 141 -21.32 10.17 5.68
CA LYS A 141 -22.05 10.50 6.91
C LYS A 141 -21.92 9.37 7.93
N VAL A 142 -22.10 8.11 7.51
CA VAL A 142 -21.95 6.93 8.39
C VAL A 142 -20.52 6.82 8.94
N LYS A 143 -19.50 7.06 8.10
CA LYS A 143 -18.09 7.09 8.54
C LYS A 143 -17.84 8.19 9.58
N LYS A 144 -18.38 9.40 9.36
CA LYS A 144 -18.27 10.52 10.32
C LYS A 144 -18.92 10.17 11.66
N ALA A 145 -20.12 9.60 11.64
CA ALA A 145 -20.81 9.17 12.86
C ALA A 145 -20.05 8.08 13.62
N ARG A 146 -19.44 7.12 12.92
CA ARG A 146 -18.58 6.09 13.54
C ARG A 146 -17.36 6.72 14.23
N LEU A 147 -16.68 7.65 13.55
CA LEU A 147 -15.51 8.34 14.10
C LEU A 147 -15.87 9.21 15.32
N GLU A 148 -17.03 9.84 15.31
CA GLU A 148 -17.50 10.63 16.44
C GLU A 148 -17.78 9.77 17.67
N ARG A 149 -18.42 8.62 17.48
CA ARG A 149 -18.63 7.63 18.55
C ARG A 149 -17.32 7.10 19.12
N GLU A 150 -16.35 6.78 18.27
CA GLU A 150 -15.02 6.36 18.71
C GLU A 150 -14.33 7.47 19.52
N ARG A 151 -14.43 8.73 19.07
CA ARG A 151 -13.88 9.88 19.80
C ARG A 151 -14.55 10.10 21.16
N GLU A 152 -15.87 9.92 21.24
CA GLU A 152 -16.59 10.03 22.51
C GLU A 152 -16.17 8.92 23.48
N ASN A 153 -16.06 7.68 22.99
CA ASN A 153 -15.57 6.56 23.78
C ASN A 153 -14.13 6.80 24.26
N GLU A 154 -13.23 7.28 23.39
CA GLU A 154 -11.86 7.63 23.80
C GLU A 154 -11.83 8.72 24.88
N LYS A 155 -12.70 9.74 24.78
CA LYS A 155 -12.82 10.77 25.82
C LYS A 155 -13.30 10.18 27.15
N LYS A 156 -14.31 9.28 27.11
CA LYS A 156 -14.82 8.57 28.28
C LYS A 156 -13.74 7.70 28.93
N ASP A 157 -13.00 6.94 28.14
CA ASP A 157 -11.89 6.10 28.61
C ASP A 157 -10.77 6.94 29.23
N LYS A 158 -10.41 8.08 28.60
CA LYS A 158 -9.43 9.03 29.14
C LYS A 158 -9.89 9.63 30.46
N LEU A 159 -11.16 10.04 30.56
CA LEU A 159 -11.72 10.59 31.79
C LEU A 159 -11.71 9.55 32.92
N PHE A 160 -12.13 8.31 32.62
CA PHE A 160 -12.08 7.19 33.55
C PHE A 160 -10.66 6.91 34.05
N LEU A 161 -9.68 6.90 33.14
CA LEU A 161 -8.28 6.70 33.49
C LEU A 161 -7.74 7.85 34.37
N ASN A 162 -8.08 9.09 34.05
CA ASN A 162 -7.71 10.27 34.84
C ASN A 162 -8.29 10.20 36.25
N PHE A 163 -9.57 9.84 36.37
CA PHE A 163 -10.21 9.65 37.67
C PHE A 163 -9.52 8.55 38.48
N ARG A 164 -9.24 7.39 37.86
CA ARG A 164 -8.50 6.28 38.49
C ARG A 164 -7.12 6.72 38.97
N ASN A 165 -6.41 7.52 38.18
CA ASN A 165 -5.09 8.04 38.55
C ASN A 165 -5.17 9.05 39.70
N ALA A 166 -6.17 9.91 39.71
CA ALA A 166 -6.42 10.86 40.82
C ALA A 166 -6.72 10.12 42.13
N GLN A 167 -7.58 9.09 42.09
CA GLN A 167 -7.87 8.22 43.24
C GLN A 167 -6.59 7.54 43.77
N ARG A 168 -5.76 6.98 42.89
CA ARG A 168 -4.46 6.39 43.28
C ARG A 168 -3.52 7.41 43.94
N LYS A 169 -3.50 8.66 43.46
CA LYS A 169 -2.67 9.72 44.03
C LYS A 169 -3.15 10.12 45.43
N MET A 170 -4.47 10.16 45.66
CA MET A 170 -5.07 10.46 46.96
C MET A 170 -4.81 9.36 48.00
N ILE A 171 -4.75 8.08 47.59
CA ILE A 171 -4.50 6.95 48.50
C ILE A 171 -3.03 6.84 48.92
N ASN A 172 -2.10 7.36 48.11
CA ASN A 172 -0.65 7.32 48.37
C ASN A 172 -0.11 8.61 49.03
N LEU A 173 -0.98 9.51 49.47
CA LEU A 173 -0.68 10.70 50.27
C LEU A 173 -1.11 10.45 51.72
#